data_AF-A0A310SV43-F1
#
_entry.id   AF-A0A310SV43-F1
#
_cell.length_a   1.000
_cell.length_b   1.000
_cell.length_c   1.000
_cell.angle_alpha   90.00
_cell.angle_beta   90.00
_cell.angle_gamma   90.00
#
_symmetry.space_group_name_H-M   'P 1'
#
loop_
_entity.id
_entity.type
_entity.pdbx_description
1 polymer ?
#
loop_
_entity_poly.entity_id
_entity_poly.type
_entity_poly.pdbx_seq_one_letter_code
_entity_poly.pdbx_strand_id
1 'polypeptide(L)'
;MLVEDIPIFLSFEDFKENGIKTIQTLGELIHKSETYATLLSLTTGNNSEFPISFKSLNVNDIYIKDSQDRCCAIWKKYLVFKIYGTLKVEKSKDVLEASHLVPVHDVVGTWNVMMLLIATARSEFRQYYRTKAQNNILQSQWINMKEQEKRLVKIDTL
;
A
#
# COMPACT_ATOMS: atom_id res chain seq x y z
N MET A 1 -0.67 -4.43 3.15
CA MET A 1 -1.36 -3.54 4.10
C MET A 1 -2.86 -3.73 3.90
N LEU A 2 -3.66 -3.63 4.95
CA LEU A 2 -5.12 -3.66 4.83
C LEU A 2 -5.67 -2.31 4.36
N VAL A 3 -6.91 -2.29 3.85
CA VAL A 3 -7.62 -1.05 3.53
C VAL A 3 -7.89 -0.26 4.82
N GLU A 4 -8.31 -0.94 5.87
CA GLU A 4 -8.58 -0.35 7.19
C GLU A 4 -7.35 0.24 7.89
N ASP A 5 -6.13 -0.15 7.48
CA ASP A 5 -4.93 0.44 8.06
C ASP A 5 -4.61 1.81 7.46
N ILE A 6 -5.12 2.14 6.26
CA ILE A 6 -4.77 3.38 5.53
C ILE A 6 -4.97 4.65 6.39
N PRO A 7 -6.11 4.82 7.11
CA PRO A 7 -6.32 6.01 7.95
C PRO A 7 -5.26 6.20 9.03
N ILE A 8 -4.68 5.11 9.55
CA ILE A 8 -3.61 5.19 10.55
C ILE A 8 -2.38 5.89 9.94
N PHE A 9 -2.03 5.56 8.71
CA PHE A 9 -0.89 6.19 8.02
C PHE A 9 -1.13 7.67 7.72
N LEU A 10 -2.38 8.06 7.47
CA LEU A 10 -2.77 9.46 7.28
C LEU A 10 -2.71 10.27 8.58
N SER A 11 -2.89 9.61 9.73
CA SER A 11 -2.91 10.26 11.04
C SER A 11 -1.52 10.66 11.56
N PHE A 12 -0.44 10.19 10.94
CA PHE A 12 0.91 10.55 11.38
C PHE A 12 1.23 12.02 11.08
N GLU A 13 1.74 12.74 12.08
CA GLU A 13 2.01 14.19 11.99
C GLU A 13 2.96 14.56 10.85
N ASP A 14 3.94 13.70 10.56
CA ASP A 14 4.95 13.90 9.51
C ASP A 14 4.48 13.44 8.11
N PHE A 15 3.25 12.91 7.98
CA PHE A 15 2.68 12.50 6.69
C PHE A 15 2.66 13.65 5.67
N LYS A 16 2.46 14.89 6.12
CA LYS A 16 2.44 16.05 5.21
C LYS A 16 3.83 16.43 4.68
N GLU A 17 4.89 16.14 5.42
CA GLU A 17 6.22 16.74 5.18
C GLU A 17 7.26 15.75 4.62
N ASN A 18 7.22 14.47 4.99
CA ASN A 18 8.37 13.56 4.77
C ASN A 18 8.03 12.17 4.17
N GLY A 19 6.84 11.95 3.63
CA GLY A 19 6.42 10.63 3.16
C GLY A 19 6.58 10.39 1.66
N ILE A 20 7.36 9.39 1.25
CA ILE A 20 7.01 8.61 0.05
C ILE A 20 5.80 7.76 0.46
N LYS A 21 4.62 8.15 -0.02
CA LYS A 21 3.32 7.61 0.43
C LYS A 21 2.87 6.39 -0.36
N THR A 22 3.84 5.67 -0.92
CA THR A 22 3.57 4.53 -1.80
C THR A 22 3.18 3.33 -0.95
N ILE A 23 1.93 2.93 -1.06
CA ILE A 23 1.37 1.79 -0.35
C ILE A 23 0.98 0.70 -1.34
N GLN A 24 0.98 -0.53 -0.82
CA GLN A 24 0.40 -1.69 -1.47
C GLN A 24 -0.75 -2.23 -0.60
N THR A 25 -1.94 -2.26 -1.18
CA THR A 25 -3.15 -2.75 -0.50
C THR A 25 -3.94 -3.72 -1.40
N LEU A 26 -4.92 -4.40 -0.82
CA LEU A 26 -5.78 -5.37 -1.50
C LEU A 26 -7.22 -5.09 -1.09
N GLY A 27 -8.14 -5.07 -2.05
CA GLY A 27 -9.55 -4.83 -1.77
C GLY A 27 -10.47 -5.18 -2.93
N GLU A 28 -11.77 -5.18 -2.67
CA GLU A 28 -12.79 -5.22 -3.71
C GLU A 28 -12.95 -3.83 -4.32
N LEU A 29 -12.93 -3.74 -5.65
CA LEU A 29 -13.00 -2.47 -6.35
C LEU A 29 -14.42 -2.16 -6.81
N ILE A 30 -14.99 -1.11 -6.23
CA ILE A 30 -16.29 -0.57 -6.63
C ILE A 30 -16.06 0.63 -7.53
N HIS A 31 -16.22 0.42 -8.84
CA HIS A 31 -16.07 1.47 -9.83
C HIS A 31 -17.12 2.58 -9.66
N LYS A 32 -16.69 3.85 -9.71
CA LYS A 32 -17.58 5.02 -9.70
C LYS A 32 -17.57 5.78 -11.02
N SER A 33 -16.41 5.92 -11.64
CA SER A 33 -16.22 6.57 -12.94
C SER A 33 -14.91 6.09 -13.57
N GLU A 34 -14.67 6.45 -14.82
CA GLU A 34 -13.46 6.02 -15.56
C GLU A 34 -12.15 6.30 -14.83
N THR A 35 -12.10 7.37 -14.05
CA THR A 35 -10.89 7.78 -13.31
C THR A 35 -10.96 7.55 -11.81
N TYR A 36 -12.07 7.01 -11.28
CA TYR A 36 -12.26 6.87 -9.83
C TYR A 36 -13.02 5.61 -9.43
N ALA A 37 -12.61 5.04 -8.31
CA ALA A 37 -13.28 3.93 -7.66
C ALA A 37 -13.21 4.06 -6.14
N THR A 38 -13.93 3.19 -5.45
CA THR A 38 -13.75 2.93 -4.03
C THR A 38 -13.16 1.53 -3.87
N LEU A 39 -12.16 1.39 -3.01
CA LEU A 39 -11.63 0.10 -2.61
C LEU A 39 -12.24 -0.29 -1.26
N LEU A 40 -12.94 -1.43 -1.22
CA LEU A 40 -13.53 -2.01 -0.02
C LEU A 40 -12.60 -3.03 0.61
N SER A 41 -12.60 -3.08 1.95
CA SER A 41 -11.89 -4.12 2.71
C SER A 41 -12.45 -5.51 2.39
N LEU A 42 -11.56 -6.50 2.41
CA LEU A 42 -11.91 -7.92 2.29
C LEU A 42 -11.99 -8.60 3.66
N THR A 43 -11.73 -7.88 4.75
CA THR A 43 -11.80 -8.42 6.11
C THR A 43 -13.26 -8.63 6.47
N THR A 44 -13.62 -9.87 6.82
CA THR A 44 -15.01 -10.23 7.19
C THR A 44 -15.54 -9.32 8.31
N GLY A 45 -16.67 -8.65 8.05
CA GLY A 45 -17.31 -7.74 8.99
C GLY A 45 -16.71 -6.33 9.05
N ASN A 46 -15.67 -6.05 8.27
CA ASN A 46 -15.08 -4.71 8.16
C ASN A 46 -15.64 -3.99 6.93
N ASN A 47 -16.25 -2.83 7.15
CA ASN A 47 -16.80 -1.99 6.08
C ASN A 47 -15.87 -0.83 5.70
N SER A 48 -14.58 -0.93 6.04
CA SER A 48 -13.60 0.10 5.69
C SER A 48 -13.48 0.23 4.19
N GLU A 49 -13.52 1.48 3.73
CA GLU A 49 -13.41 1.82 2.33
C GLU A 49 -12.43 2.96 2.13
N PHE A 50 -11.77 2.99 0.97
CA PHE A 50 -10.83 4.05 0.63
C PHE A 50 -10.98 4.50 -0.82
N PRO A 51 -11.03 5.81 -1.11
CA PRO A 51 -11.16 6.30 -2.47
C PRO A 51 -9.86 6.10 -3.27
N ILE A 52 -10.02 5.66 -4.52
CA ILE A 52 -8.93 5.39 -5.47
C ILE A 52 -9.09 6.31 -6.69
N SER A 53 -7.96 6.85 -7.16
CA SER A 53 -7.84 7.57 -8.43
C SER A 53 -7.02 6.76 -9.43
N PHE A 54 -7.50 6.67 -10.66
CA PHE A 54 -6.81 6.04 -11.79
C PHE A 54 -6.15 7.04 -12.74
N LYS A 55 -6.10 8.32 -12.38
CA LYS A 55 -5.60 9.39 -13.27
C LYS A 55 -4.15 9.19 -13.75
N SER A 56 -3.35 8.48 -12.96
CA SER A 56 -1.95 8.18 -13.29
C SER A 56 -1.77 6.85 -14.04
N LEU A 57 -2.85 6.08 -14.24
CA LEU A 57 -2.82 4.83 -15.00
C LEU A 57 -3.01 5.10 -16.49
N ASN A 58 -2.34 4.31 -17.33
CA ASN A 58 -2.60 4.33 -18.76
C ASN A 58 -3.87 3.54 -19.07
N VAL A 59 -4.45 3.79 -20.24
CA VAL A 59 -5.61 3.05 -20.76
C VAL A 59 -5.36 1.54 -20.73
N ASN A 60 -4.15 1.10 -21.09
CA ASN A 60 -3.80 -0.33 -21.10
C ASN A 60 -3.70 -0.95 -19.69
N ASP A 61 -3.58 -0.14 -18.64
CA ASP A 61 -3.54 -0.61 -17.24
C ASP A 61 -4.96 -0.83 -16.68
N ILE A 62 -5.98 -0.22 -17.30
CA ILE A 62 -7.39 -0.28 -16.87
C ILE A 62 -8.32 -0.97 -17.88
N TYR A 63 -7.87 -1.19 -19.12
CA TYR A 63 -8.62 -1.92 -20.16
C TYR A 63 -7.83 -3.13 -20.65
N ILE A 64 -8.53 -4.26 -20.77
CA ILE A 64 -8.02 -5.49 -21.40
C ILE A 64 -8.85 -5.78 -22.66
N LYS A 65 -8.22 -6.43 -23.63
CA LYS A 65 -8.95 -6.96 -24.79
C LYS A 65 -9.61 -8.29 -24.43
N ASP A 66 -10.85 -8.46 -24.87
CA ASP A 66 -11.53 -9.75 -24.78
C ASP A 66 -11.12 -10.70 -25.93
N SER A 67 -11.71 -11.90 -25.97
CA SER A 67 -11.45 -12.89 -27.03
C SER A 67 -11.88 -12.44 -28.43
N GLN A 68 -12.57 -11.30 -28.54
CA GLN A 68 -13.08 -10.70 -29.77
C GLN A 68 -12.35 -9.38 -30.09
N ASP A 69 -11.19 -9.15 -29.46
CA ASP A 69 -10.35 -7.94 -29.58
C ASP A 69 -11.03 -6.63 -29.12
N ARG A 70 -12.14 -6.71 -28.37
CA ARG A 70 -12.84 -5.53 -27.85
C ARG A 70 -12.23 -5.09 -26.54
N CYS A 71 -12.00 -3.78 -26.38
CA CYS A 71 -11.54 -3.20 -25.12
C CYS A 71 -12.66 -3.25 -24.06
N CYS A 72 -12.37 -3.89 -22.93
CA CYS A 72 -13.24 -4.00 -21.79
C CYS A 72 -12.49 -3.56 -20.53
N ALA A 73 -13.14 -2.78 -19.68
CA ALA A 73 -12.52 -2.35 -18.44
C ALA A 73 -12.28 -3.55 -17.50
N ILE A 74 -11.10 -3.62 -16.87
CA ILE A 74 -10.67 -4.79 -16.09
C ILE A 74 -11.62 -5.13 -14.94
N TRP A 75 -12.27 -4.13 -14.35
CA TRP A 75 -13.24 -4.30 -13.27
C TRP A 75 -14.57 -4.93 -13.68
N LYS A 76 -14.83 -5.09 -14.99
CA LYS A 76 -15.99 -5.88 -15.46
C LYS A 76 -15.73 -7.39 -15.38
N LYS A 77 -14.46 -7.81 -15.28
CA LYS A 77 -14.05 -9.21 -15.24
C LYS A 77 -13.56 -9.64 -13.86
N TYR A 78 -12.98 -8.72 -13.11
CA TYR A 78 -12.40 -8.98 -11.80
C TYR A 78 -12.99 -8.00 -10.78
N LEU A 79 -13.26 -8.50 -9.58
CA LEU A 79 -13.78 -7.67 -8.48
C LEU A 79 -12.67 -7.29 -7.51
N VAL A 80 -11.74 -8.21 -7.25
CA VAL A 80 -10.67 -8.02 -6.27
C VAL A 80 -9.37 -7.62 -6.95
N PHE A 81 -8.77 -6.55 -6.43
CA PHE A 81 -7.52 -6.00 -6.96
C PHE A 81 -6.52 -5.74 -5.86
N LYS A 82 -5.27 -6.04 -6.20
CA LYS A 82 -4.10 -5.55 -5.50
C LYS A 82 -3.71 -4.23 -6.14
N ILE A 83 -3.62 -3.19 -5.32
CA ILE A 83 -3.37 -1.82 -5.77
C ILE A 83 -2.04 -1.35 -5.20
N TYR A 84 -1.22 -0.80 -6.09
CA TYR A 84 -0.05 -0.01 -5.75
C TYR A 84 -0.36 1.43 -6.06
N GLY A 85 -0.09 2.32 -5.13
CA GLY A 85 -0.36 3.73 -5.36
C GLY A 85 0.23 4.63 -4.31
N THR A 86 0.15 5.92 -4.55
CA THR A 86 0.64 6.95 -3.63
C THR A 86 -0.54 7.66 -2.97
N LEU A 87 -0.57 7.75 -1.64
CA LEU A 87 -1.58 8.56 -0.94
C LEU A 87 -1.36 10.04 -1.27
N LYS A 88 -2.42 10.72 -1.70
CA LYS A 88 -2.43 12.14 -2.06
C LYS A 88 -3.65 12.82 -1.46
N VAL A 89 -3.60 14.14 -1.34
CA VAL A 89 -4.77 14.95 -1.01
C VAL A 89 -5.31 15.57 -2.30
N GLU A 90 -6.54 15.24 -2.67
CA GLU A 90 -7.25 15.83 -3.80
C GLU A 90 -8.53 16.51 -3.30
N LYS A 91 -8.72 17.80 -3.58
CA LYS A 91 -9.91 18.58 -3.15
C LYS A 91 -10.24 18.39 -1.67
N SER A 92 -9.21 18.43 -0.82
CA SER A 92 -9.30 18.23 0.63
C SER A 92 -9.73 16.83 1.08
N LYS A 93 -9.63 15.81 0.22
CA LYS A 93 -9.85 14.40 0.57
C LYS A 93 -8.60 13.59 0.29
N ASP A 94 -8.27 12.67 1.19
CA ASP A 94 -7.22 11.69 0.94
C ASP A 94 -7.69 10.69 -0.11
N VAL A 95 -6.85 10.42 -1.10
CA VAL A 95 -7.10 9.52 -2.23
C VAL A 95 -5.84 8.71 -2.48
N LEU A 96 -6.01 7.42 -2.78
CA LEU A 96 -4.90 6.58 -3.25
C LEU A 96 -4.82 6.70 -4.77
N GLU A 97 -3.83 7.42 -5.27
CA GLU A 97 -3.59 7.50 -6.71
C GLU A 97 -2.84 6.25 -7.15
N ALA A 98 -3.52 5.39 -7.90
CA ALA A 98 -2.99 4.12 -8.34
C ALA A 98 -1.88 4.32 -9.38
N SER A 99 -0.76 3.64 -9.17
CA SER A 99 0.31 3.47 -10.16
C SER A 99 0.21 2.11 -10.86
N HIS A 100 -0.34 1.09 -10.18
CA HIS A 100 -0.59 -0.23 -10.77
C HIS A 100 -1.86 -0.85 -10.19
N LEU A 101 -2.60 -1.55 -11.04
CA LEU A 101 -3.75 -2.36 -10.68
C LEU A 101 -3.50 -3.81 -11.10
N VAL A 102 -3.58 -4.75 -10.16
CA VAL A 102 -3.34 -6.17 -10.43
C VAL A 102 -4.58 -6.97 -10.05
N PRO A 103 -5.28 -7.59 -11.02
CA PRO A 103 -6.40 -8.49 -10.72
C PRO A 103 -5.95 -9.66 -9.85
N VAL A 104 -6.77 -10.03 -8.86
CA VAL A 104 -6.49 -11.15 -7.95
C VAL A 104 -7.51 -12.26 -8.15
N HIS A 105 -7.02 -13.50 -8.31
CA HIS A 105 -7.86 -14.68 -8.52
C HIS A 105 -7.91 -15.54 -7.26
N ASP A 106 -6.75 -15.80 -6.65
CA ASP A 106 -6.64 -16.44 -5.35
C ASP A 106 -6.48 -15.37 -4.26
N VAL A 107 -7.62 -14.93 -3.72
CA VAL A 107 -7.66 -13.89 -2.68
C VAL A 107 -6.94 -14.35 -1.42
N VAL A 108 -7.18 -15.60 -0.98
CA VAL A 108 -6.64 -16.14 0.26
C VAL A 108 -5.12 -16.36 0.13
N GLY A 109 -4.66 -16.96 -0.96
CA GLY A 109 -3.23 -17.13 -1.21
C GLY A 109 -2.51 -15.79 -1.34
N THR A 110 -3.09 -14.84 -2.07
CA THR A 110 -2.53 -13.49 -2.20
C THR A 110 -2.44 -12.79 -0.86
N TRP A 111 -3.48 -12.92 -0.02
CA TRP A 111 -3.52 -12.38 1.33
C TRP A 111 -2.37 -12.94 2.18
N ASN A 112 -2.24 -14.26 2.23
CA ASN A 112 -1.20 -14.94 3.00
C ASN A 112 0.21 -14.52 2.56
N VAL A 113 0.45 -14.44 1.25
CA VAL A 113 1.74 -13.98 0.72
C VAL A 113 1.99 -12.51 1.07
N MET A 114 0.98 -11.64 0.95
CA MET A 114 1.11 -10.23 1.34
C MET A 114 1.42 -10.07 2.84
N MET A 115 0.78 -10.86 3.70
CA MET A 115 1.03 -10.83 5.15
C MET A 115 2.39 -11.42 5.52
N LEU A 116 2.89 -12.41 4.79
CA LEU A 116 4.24 -12.92 4.97
C LEU A 116 5.29 -11.87 4.57
N LEU A 117 5.10 -11.25 3.39
CA LEU A 117 6.02 -10.26 2.84
C LEU A 117 5.98 -8.92 3.58
N ILE A 118 4.87 -8.56 4.26
CA ILE A 118 4.82 -7.29 5.00
C ILE A 118 5.82 -7.26 6.17
N ALA A 119 6.13 -8.42 6.75
CA ALA A 119 7.10 -8.53 7.83
C ALA A 119 8.52 -8.23 7.35
N THR A 120 8.87 -8.67 6.14
CA THR A 120 10.18 -8.44 5.50
C THR A 120 10.27 -7.08 4.80
N ALA A 121 9.17 -6.59 4.22
CA ALA A 121 9.08 -5.33 3.50
C ALA A 121 9.12 -4.08 4.41
N ARG A 122 9.06 -4.25 5.75
CA ARG A 122 9.04 -3.16 6.74
C ARG A 122 10.23 -2.18 6.61
N SER A 123 11.35 -2.57 6.00
CA SER A 123 12.49 -1.69 5.74
C SER A 123 12.39 -0.86 4.46
N GLU A 124 11.65 -1.31 3.45
CA GLU A 124 11.65 -0.68 2.11
C GLU A 124 10.39 0.15 1.85
N PHE A 125 9.24 -0.23 2.42
CA PHE A 125 7.95 0.46 2.19
C PHE A 125 7.58 1.46 3.28
N ARG A 126 8.41 1.59 4.32
CA ARG A 126 8.37 2.70 5.30
C ARG A 126 9.59 3.58 5.12
N GLN A 127 9.84 4.07 3.91
CA GLN A 127 10.74 5.21 3.75
C GLN A 127 10.00 6.48 4.19
N TYR A 128 9.77 6.60 5.49
CA TYR A 128 9.71 7.91 6.11
C TYR A 128 11.08 8.53 5.87
N TYR A 129 11.11 9.69 5.23
CA TYR A 129 12.33 10.47 5.16
C TYR A 129 12.63 10.93 6.59
N ARG A 130 13.43 10.15 7.32
CA ARG A 130 13.89 10.53 8.65
C ARG A 130 14.63 11.85 8.52
N THR A 131 14.22 12.86 9.28
CA THR A 131 14.95 14.13 9.29
C THR A 131 16.40 13.88 9.73
N LYS A 132 17.33 14.78 9.36
CA LYS A 132 18.73 14.67 9.78
C LYS A 132 18.85 14.52 11.31
N ALA A 133 17.98 15.19 12.07
CA ALA A 133 17.91 15.06 13.52
C ALA A 133 17.49 13.64 13.97
N GLN A 134 16.44 13.06 13.37
CA GLN A 134 16.00 11.70 13.68
C GLN A 134 17.05 10.64 13.31
N ASN A 135 17.75 10.82 12.19
CA ASN A 135 18.88 9.94 11.81
C ASN A 135 20.05 10.06 12.78
N ASN A 136 20.38 11.28 13.22
CA ASN A 136 21.43 11.49 14.23
C ASN A 136 21.05 10.81 15.56
N ILE A 137 19.80 10.92 16.01
CA ILE A 137 19.32 10.26 17.23
C ILE A 137 19.42 8.74 17.12
N LEU A 138 18.99 8.16 16.00
CA LEU A 138 19.10 6.72 15.76
C LEU A 138 20.55 6.25 15.67
N GLN A 139 21.43 7.05 15.06
CA GLN A 139 22.86 6.76 15.00
C GLN A 139 23.49 6.80 16.40
N SER A 140 23.16 7.80 17.21
CA SER A 140 23.59 7.85 18.63
C SER A 140 23.04 6.69 19.44
N GLN A 141 21.78 6.29 19.23
CA GLN A 141 21.20 5.11 19.86
C GLN A 141 21.92 3.82 19.44
N TRP A 142 22.25 3.67 18.15
CA TRP A 142 23.03 2.52 17.67
C TRP A 142 24.45 2.48 18.22
N ILE A 143 25.12 3.63 18.33
CA ILE A 143 26.45 3.74 18.94
C ILE A 143 26.36 3.32 20.42
N ASN A 144 25.42 3.89 21.18
CA ASN A 144 25.20 3.54 22.58
C ASN A 144 24.85 2.05 22.76
N MET A 145 24.07 1.47 21.85
CA MET A 145 23.72 0.05 21.89
C MET A 145 24.90 -0.86 21.56
N LYS A 146 25.82 -0.44 20.67
CA LYS A 146 27.08 -1.14 20.42
C LYS A 146 28.03 -1.06 21.63
N GLU A 147 28.18 0.12 22.21
CA GLU A 147 29.03 0.34 23.39
C GLU A 147 28.51 -0.42 24.63
N GLN A 148 27.19 -0.59 24.73
CA GLN A 148 26.56 -1.35 25.81
C GLN A 148 26.36 -2.84 25.50
N GLU A 149 26.84 -3.36 24.36
CA GLU A 149 26.61 -4.73 23.86
C GLU A 149 25.12 -5.15 23.81
N LYS A 150 24.22 -4.17 23.75
CA LYS A 150 22.77 -4.36 23.78
C LYS A 150 22.20 -4.19 22.38
N ARG A 151 22.40 -5.18 21.49
CA ARG A 151 21.39 -5.76 20.56
C ARG A 151 21.98 -6.35 19.26
N LEU A 152 21.70 -7.63 18.94
CA LEU A 152 20.57 -8.13 18.11
C LEU A 152 20.79 -9.62 17.76
N VAL A 153 19.87 -10.49 18.21
CA VAL A 153 19.72 -11.92 17.90
C VAL A 153 20.89 -12.81 18.35
N LYS A 154 20.63 -13.70 19.34
CA LYS A 154 21.44 -14.91 19.49
C LYS A 154 21.38 -15.64 18.15
N ILE A 155 22.51 -15.71 17.45
CA ILE A 155 22.71 -16.78 16.48
C ILE A 155 22.73 -18.04 17.35
N ASP A 156 21.65 -18.81 17.32
CA ASP A 156 21.70 -20.17 17.82
C ASP A 156 22.70 -20.93 16.94
N THR A 157 23.90 -21.12 17.46
CA THR A 157 24.86 -22.08 16.91
C THR A 157 24.33 -23.49 17.19
N LEU A 158 24.21 -24.28 16.11
CA LEU A 158 23.94 -25.72 16.08
C LEU A 158 24.72 -26.50 17.15
#